data_AF-A0A699ZXY8-F1
#
_entry.id   AF-A0A699ZXY8-F1
#
_cell.length_a   1.000
_cell.length_b   1.000
_cell.length_c   1.000
_cell.angle_alpha   90.00
_cell.angle_beta   90.00
_cell.angle_gamma   90.00
#
_symmetry.space_group_name_H-M   'P 1'
#
loop_
_entity.id
_entity.type
_entity.pdbx_description
1 polymer ?
#
loop_
_entity_poly.entity_id
_entity_poly.type
_entity_poly.pdbx_seq_one_letter_code
_entity_poly.pdbx_strand_id
1 'polypeptide(L)'
;MFARGFRNHGFINLTTYLRNYKIGDYVDIKVNGAVHKGMPHKWYQGKTGVVWNVTKRALGVEVNKRVGNRIMRKRLHVRVEHVQPSRCREDFLKRRAENDAIKHDAKAAGSECA
;
A
#
# COMPACT_ATOMS: atom_id res chain seq x y z
N MET A 1 5.16 -8.85 -18.43
CA MET A 1 4.91 -7.97 -17.27
C MET A 1 3.44 -7.71 -17.03
N PHE A 2 2.66 -7.30 -18.04
CA PHE A 2 1.23 -7.00 -17.89
C PHE A 2 0.29 -8.20 -18.08
N ALA A 3 0.84 -9.35 -18.51
CA ALA A 3 0.10 -10.61 -18.56
C ALA A 3 -0.33 -11.04 -17.16
N ARG A 4 -1.56 -11.54 -17.03
CA ARG A 4 -2.06 -12.11 -15.77
C ARG A 4 -1.54 -13.54 -15.59
N GLY A 5 -1.39 -13.95 -14.33
CA GLY A 5 -0.96 -15.31 -14.00
C GLY A 5 -1.99 -16.37 -14.39
N PHE A 6 -1.56 -17.63 -14.43
CA PHE A 6 -2.43 -18.77 -14.70
C PHE A 6 -3.65 -18.76 -13.75
N ARG A 7 -4.82 -19.11 -14.30
CA ARG A 7 -6.14 -19.09 -13.60
C ARG A 7 -6.59 -17.74 -13.05
N ASN A 8 -5.92 -16.66 -13.42
CA ASN A 8 -6.30 -15.30 -13.05
C ASN A 8 -6.75 -14.50 -14.27
N HIS A 9 -7.31 -15.13 -15.31
CA HIS A 9 -7.86 -14.42 -16.47
C HIS A 9 -9.28 -13.91 -16.19
N GLY A 10 -9.78 -13.00 -17.02
CA GLY A 10 -11.14 -12.44 -16.90
C GLY A 10 -11.23 -11.14 -16.09
N PHE A 11 -12.45 -10.80 -15.68
CA PHE A 11 -12.75 -9.56 -14.97
C PHE A 11 -12.19 -9.56 -13.54
N ILE A 12 -12.04 -8.37 -12.95
CA ILE A 12 -11.50 -8.21 -11.58
C ILE A 12 -12.64 -8.40 -10.57
N ASN A 13 -12.34 -9.05 -9.44
CA ASN A 13 -13.28 -9.20 -8.34
C ASN A 13 -13.73 -7.84 -7.78
N LEU A 14 -15.01 -7.73 -7.41
CA LEU A 14 -15.60 -6.50 -6.88
C LEU A 14 -14.94 -6.03 -5.57
N THR A 15 -14.32 -6.93 -4.82
CA THR A 15 -13.62 -6.63 -3.57
C THR A 15 -12.52 -5.58 -3.73
N THR A 16 -11.87 -5.51 -4.90
CA THR A 16 -10.86 -4.48 -5.19
C THR A 16 -11.49 -3.09 -5.24
N TYR A 17 -12.68 -2.95 -5.82
CA TYR A 17 -13.37 -1.66 -5.95
C TYR A 17 -14.00 -1.18 -4.64
N LEU A 18 -14.47 -2.10 -3.80
CA LEU A 18 -15.11 -1.79 -2.53
C LEU A 18 -14.11 -1.51 -1.39
N ARG A 19 -12.81 -1.69 -1.65
CA ARG A 19 -11.75 -1.44 -0.66
C ARG A 19 -11.58 0.05 -0.46
N ASN A 20 -11.84 0.53 0.76
CA ASN A 20 -11.61 1.92 1.13
C ASN A 20 -10.14 2.15 1.50
N TYR A 21 -9.59 3.29 1.08
CA TYR A 21 -8.24 3.73 1.38
C TYR A 21 -8.27 5.10 2.05
N LYS A 22 -7.33 5.34 2.96
CA LYS A 22 -7.15 6.60 3.66
C LYS A 22 -5.80 7.21 3.31
N ILE A 23 -5.67 8.51 3.55
CA ILE A 23 -4.40 9.22 3.41
C ILE A 23 -3.42 8.67 4.45
N GLY A 24 -2.19 8.38 4.03
CA GLY A 24 -1.16 7.78 4.89
C GLY A 24 -1.12 6.25 4.89
N ASP A 25 -2.06 5.58 4.22
CA ASP A 25 -2.01 4.13 4.05
C ASP A 25 -0.84 3.71 3.15
N TYR A 26 -0.24 2.56 3.49
CA TYR A 26 0.79 1.93 2.66
C TYR A 26 0.14 1.04 1.61
N VAL A 27 0.52 1.25 0.35
CA VAL A 27 -0.08 0.57 -0.78
C VAL A 27 0.97 0.10 -1.76
N ASP A 28 0.74 -1.07 -2.34
CA ASP A 28 1.57 -1.66 -3.38
C ASP A 28 0.97 -1.42 -4.76
N ILE A 29 1.80 -0.96 -5.69
CA ILE A 29 1.40 -0.75 -7.08
C ILE A 29 1.54 -2.07 -7.83
N LYS A 30 0.42 -2.72 -8.14
CA LYS A 30 0.36 -3.97 -8.92
C LYS A 30 -0.69 -3.84 -10.01
N VAL A 31 -0.22 -3.59 -11.23
CA VAL A 31 -1.07 -3.44 -12.41
C VAL A 31 -1.81 -4.73 -12.72
N ASN A 32 -3.10 -4.56 -13.01
CA ASN A 32 -3.96 -5.60 -13.51
C ASN A 32 -4.16 -5.41 -15.02
N GLY A 33 -3.71 -6.39 -15.81
CA GLY A 33 -3.77 -6.33 -17.28
C GLY A 33 -5.19 -6.30 -17.85
N ALA A 34 -6.23 -6.63 -17.08
CA ALA A 34 -7.62 -6.59 -17.55
C ALA A 34 -8.18 -5.17 -17.69
N VAL A 35 -7.56 -4.17 -17.05
CA VAL A 35 -8.03 -2.77 -17.05
C VAL A 35 -6.92 -1.88 -17.56
N HIS A 36 -7.10 -1.29 -18.74
CA HIS A 36 -6.05 -0.46 -19.37
C HIS A 36 -6.03 0.99 -18.87
N LYS A 37 -7.14 1.49 -18.33
CA LYS A 37 -7.26 2.90 -17.92
C LYS A 37 -6.62 3.12 -16.55
N GLY A 38 -5.84 4.20 -16.43
CA GLY A 38 -5.21 4.57 -15.17
C GLY A 38 -4.01 3.70 -14.79
N MET A 39 -3.46 2.96 -15.75
CA MET A 39 -2.23 2.18 -15.58
C MET A 39 -1.03 3.11 -15.33
N PRO A 40 -0.22 2.86 -14.30
CA PRO A 40 1.07 3.51 -14.11
C PRO A 40 2.11 2.99 -15.10
N HIS A 41 3.18 3.77 -15.29
CA HIS A 41 4.33 3.33 -16.08
C HIS A 41 5.00 2.09 -15.46
N LYS A 42 5.47 1.17 -16.31
CA LYS A 42 6.06 -0.14 -15.92
C LYS A 42 7.07 -0.08 -14.77
N TRP A 43 7.85 0.99 -14.69
CA TRP A 43 8.88 1.16 -13.65
C TRP A 43 8.31 1.13 -12.22
N TYR A 44 7.06 1.56 -12.02
CA TYR A 44 6.44 1.67 -10.69
C TYR A 44 5.78 0.36 -10.22
N GLN A 45 5.71 -0.67 -11.06
CA GLN A 45 5.17 -1.97 -10.66
C GLN A 45 6.01 -2.58 -9.53
N GLY A 46 5.33 -3.12 -8.52
CA GLY A 46 5.97 -3.75 -7.36
C GLY A 46 6.62 -2.76 -6.42
N LYS A 47 6.37 -1.45 -6.58
CA LYS A 47 6.80 -0.44 -5.61
C LYS A 47 5.68 -0.20 -4.60
N THR A 48 6.07 -0.20 -3.33
CA THR A 48 5.24 0.30 -2.24
C THR A 48 5.34 1.82 -2.19
N GLY A 49 4.21 2.47 -1.97
CA GLY A 49 4.11 3.91 -1.77
C GLY A 49 3.13 4.26 -0.67
N VAL A 50 3.03 5.55 -0.40
CA VAL A 50 2.10 6.12 0.59
C VAL A 50 1.01 6.88 -0.13
N VAL A 51 -0.24 6.69 0.29
CA VAL A 51 -1.37 7.44 -0.27
C VAL A 51 -1.28 8.91 0.20
N TRP A 52 -1.14 9.84 -0.75
CA TRP A 52 -1.10 11.27 -0.47
C TRP A 52 -2.45 11.96 -0.75
N ASN A 53 -3.26 11.41 -1.65
CA ASN A 53 -4.58 11.95 -1.99
C ASN A 53 -5.53 10.83 -2.42
N VAL A 54 -6.82 11.03 -2.19
CA VAL A 54 -7.89 10.10 -2.59
C VAL A 54 -8.85 10.84 -3.50
N THR A 55 -9.07 10.32 -4.70
CA THR A 55 -10.01 10.88 -5.67
C THR A 55 -11.14 9.90 -5.95
N LYS A 56 -12.19 10.32 -6.67
CA LYS A 56 -13.41 9.52 -6.91
C LYS A 56 -13.17 8.09 -7.42
N ARG A 57 -12.14 7.87 -8.24
CA ARG A 57 -11.85 6.55 -8.87
C ARG A 57 -10.39 6.14 -8.79
N ALA A 58 -9.53 6.97 -8.20
CA ALA A 58 -8.08 6.77 -8.22
C ALA A 58 -7.45 7.27 -6.93
N LEU A 59 -6.27 6.74 -6.65
CA LEU A 59 -5.44 7.10 -5.52
C LEU A 59 -4.21 7.85 -6.02
N GLY A 60 -3.90 8.92 -5.31
CA GLY A 60 -2.62 9.59 -5.39
C GLY A 60 -1.61 8.80 -4.54
N VAL A 61 -0.61 8.18 -5.17
CA VAL A 61 0.45 7.43 -4.48
C VAL A 61 1.79 8.15 -4.63
N GLU A 62 2.49 8.35 -3.53
CA GLU A 62 3.85 8.90 -3.49
C GLU A 62 4.86 7.75 -3.40
N VAL A 63 5.78 7.69 -4.35
CA VAL A 63 6.81 6.64 -4.48
C VAL A 63 8.18 7.28 -4.68
N ASN A 64 9.21 6.73 -4.04
CA ASN A 64 10.59 7.14 -4.27
C ASN A 64 11.15 6.50 -5.55
N LYS A 65 11.59 7.33 -6.49
CA LYS A 65 12.25 6.91 -7.73
C LYS A 65 13.67 7.42 -7.81
N ARG A 66 14.62 6.53 -8.08
CA ARG A 66 16.00 6.91 -8.42
C ARG A 66 16.03 7.46 -9.84
N VAL A 67 16.51 8.69 -9.99
CA VAL A 67 16.69 9.37 -11.28
C VAL A 67 18.15 9.81 -11.36
N GLY A 68 18.96 9.08 -12.11
CA GLY A 68 20.42 9.24 -12.12
C GLY A 68 20.99 9.05 -10.72
N ASN A 69 21.62 10.11 -10.20
CA ASN A 69 22.36 10.06 -8.93
C ASN A 69 21.50 10.39 -7.70
N ARG A 70 20.26 10.86 -7.87
CA ARG A 70 19.40 11.28 -6.75
C ARG A 70 18.13 10.45 -6.63
N ILE A 71 17.60 10.36 -5.40
CA ILE A 71 16.29 9.79 -5.10
C ILE A 71 15.28 10.93 -5.10
N MET A 72 14.28 10.84 -5.97
CA MET A 72 13.23 11.84 -6.10
C MET A 72 11.88 11.22 -5.72
N ARG A 73 11.10 11.94 -4.91
CA ARG A 73 9.70 11.61 -4.64
C ARG A 73 8.87 11.88 -5.90
N LYS A 74 8.17 10.87 -6.38
CA LYS A 74 7.26 10.98 -7.52
C LYS A 74 5.84 10.73 -7.02
N ARG A 75 4.92 11.64 -7.39
CA ARG A 75 3.49 11.48 -7.15
C ARG A 75 2.84 10.94 -8.41
N LEU A 76 2.03 9.90 -8.23
CA LEU A 76 1.33 9.20 -9.29
C LEU A 76 -0.16 9.20 -9.00
N HIS A 77 -0.97 9.26 -10.05
CA HIS A 77 -2.40 8.98 -9.98
C HIS A 77 -2.62 7.59 -10.56
N VAL A 78 -3.05 6.66 -9.72
CA VAL A 78 -3.24 5.26 -10.08
C VAL A 78 -4.64 4.84 -9.70
N ARG A 79 -5.31 4.11 -10.57
CA ARG A 79 -6.64 3.58 -10.30
C ARG A 79 -6.63 2.48 -9.23
N VAL A 80 -7.74 2.33 -8.51
CA VAL A 80 -7.88 1.35 -7.41
C VAL A 80 -7.65 -0.08 -7.90
N GLU A 81 -8.00 -0.37 -9.15
CA GLU A 81 -7.77 -1.65 -9.84
C GLU A 81 -6.29 -2.09 -9.91
N HIS A 82 -5.37 -1.14 -9.77
CA HIS A 82 -3.92 -1.36 -9.87
C HIS A 82 -3.20 -1.16 -8.54
N VAL A 83 -3.95 -1.04 -7.44
CA VAL A 83 -3.42 -0.82 -6.11
C VAL A 83 -3.83 -1.98 -5.21
N GLN A 84 -2.91 -2.43 -4.37
CA GLN A 84 -3.16 -3.43 -3.34
C GLN A 84 -2.78 -2.84 -1.97
N PRO A 85 -3.53 -3.13 -0.89
CA PRO A 85 -3.10 -2.74 0.45
C PRO A 85 -1.82 -3.49 0.81
N SER A 86 -0.81 -2.77 1.30
CA SER A 86 0.47 -3.38 1.67
C SER A 86 0.40 -3.94 3.08
N ARG A 87 0.95 -5.16 3.27
CA ARG A 87 1.06 -5.80 4.59
C ARG A 87 2.34 -5.43 5.34
N CYS A 88 3.18 -4.57 4.77
CA CYS A 88 4.49 -4.22 5.32
C CYS A 88 4.45 -3.67 6.76
N ARG A 89 3.33 -3.05 7.16
CA ARG A 89 3.18 -2.42 8.47
C ARG A 89 2.38 -3.26 9.49
N GLU A 90 1.75 -4.35 9.05
CA GLU A 90 0.83 -5.12 9.93
C GLU A 90 1.55 -5.73 11.13
N ASP A 91 2.71 -6.36 10.90
CA ASP A 91 3.51 -6.98 11.97
C ASP A 91 4.04 -5.97 12.98
N PHE A 92 4.55 -4.83 12.48
CA PHE A 92 5.03 -3.75 13.32
C PHE A 92 3.93 -3.18 14.23
N LEU A 93 2.70 -3.04 13.71
CA LEU A 93 1.57 -2.54 14.50
C LEU A 93 1.15 -3.54 15.60
N LYS A 94 1.16 -4.84 15.30
CA LYS A 94 0.87 -5.89 16.30
C LYS A 94 1.88 -5.86 17.43
N ARG A 95 3.17 -5.91 17.10
CA ARG A 95 4.26 -5.80 18.08
C ARG A 95 4.19 -4.53 18.93
N ARG A 96 3.86 -3.40 18.31
CA ARG A 96 3.70 -2.15 19.04
C ARG A 96 2.56 -2.24 20.06
N ALA A 97 1.41 -2.77 19.64
CA ALA A 97 0.25 -2.92 20.53
C ALA A 97 0.56 -3.87 21.70
N GLU A 98 1.24 -4.99 21.44
CA GLU A 98 1.69 -5.93 22.47
C GLU A 98 2.65 -5.26 23.47
N ASN A 99 3.65 -4.54 22.98
CA ASN A 99 4.60 -3.82 23.82
C ASN A 99 3.93 -2.69 24.62
N ASP A 100 2.99 -1.96 24.02
CA ASP A 100 2.26 -0.89 24.69
C ASP A 100 1.36 -1.46 25.81
N ALA A 101 0.78 -2.66 25.62
CA ALA A 101 0.02 -3.37 26.65
C ALA A 101 0.93 -3.82 27.82
N ILE A 102 2.07 -4.46 27.52
CA ILE A 102 3.05 -4.87 28.54
C ILE A 102 3.50 -3.66 29.37
N LYS A 103 3.76 -2.53 28.71
CA LYS A 103 4.15 -1.28 29.39
C LYS A 103 3.06 -0.71 30.28
N HIS A 104 1.82 -0.76 29.80
CA HIS A 104 0.67 -0.31 30.59
C HIS A 104 0.49 -1.16 31.85
N ASP A 105 0.58 -2.49 31.72
CA ASP A 105 0.38 -3.42 32.82
C ASP A 105 1.51 -3.33 33.86
N ALA A 106 2.77 -3.22 33.42
CA ALA A 106 3.90 -2.97 34.31
C ALA A 106 3.76 -1.63 35.07
N LYS A 107 3.33 -0.57 34.39
CA LYS A 107 3.08 0.73 35.03
C LYS A 107 1.94 0.67 36.05
N ALA A 108 0.90 -0.12 35.79
CA ALA A 108 -0.19 -0.34 36.75
C ALA A 108 0.25 -1.17 37.97
N ALA A 109 1.15 -2.15 37.77
CA ALA A 109 1.71 -2.97 38.84
C ALA A 109 2.82 -2.27 39.65
N GLY A 110 3.36 -1.14 39.17
CA GLY A 110 4.46 -0.41 39.80
C GLY A 110 5.83 -1.08 39.62
N SER A 111 5.96 -2.04 38.70
CA SER A 111 7.20 -2.72 38.35
C SER A 111 7.84 -2.12 37.09
N GLU A 112 9.15 -2.29 36.93
CA GLU A 112 9.84 -1.88 35.70
C GLU A 112 9.44 -2.79 34.53
N CYS A 113 9.22 -2.19 33.36
CA CYS A 113 8.93 -2.93 32.13
C CYS A 113 10.13 -3.77 31.70
N ALA A 114 9.91 -5.07 31.45
CA ALA A 114 10.85 -5.92 30.72
C ALA A 114 10.72 -5.72 29.20
#